data_AF-A0A2V5PQ91-F1
#
_entry.id   AF-A0A2V5PQ91-F1
#
_cell.length_a   1.000
_cell.length_b   1.000
_cell.length_c   1.000
_cell.angle_alpha   90.00
_cell.angle_beta   90.00
_cell.angle_gamma   90.00
#
_symmetry.space_group_name_H-M   'P 1'
#
loop_
_entity.id
_entity.type
_entity.pdbx_description
1 polymer ?
#
loop_
_entity_poly.entity_id
_entity_poly.type
_entity_poly.pdbx_seq_one_letter_code
_entity_poly.pdbx_strand_id
1 'polypeptide(L)'
;MLFLVGACFSRMTALAAAEGEDYKLAEGAKIIETQPLTPNRSLILWMVRPTQHPRDTPGDPYTCPEYTRGSYYSGATRVSLVDPQTRRVINTVKITTDPGEGADEFDLPYQIRSDYYYRVEGAPKETEGKPTIMWLKDYNGDGKAWEFALFDAQACMGLATTLIGYSERQDKVIQYQTHLTVTASKGKGSSTTELWTDYLFSKKPADKGRWKYEIDYRGRGGSLDKYEVHYDKQAERFEGKLVQTGGD
;
A
#
# COMPACT_ATOMS: atom_id res chain seq x y z
N MET A 1 37.34 52.53 0.03
CA MET A 1 37.03 51.66 1.19
C MET A 1 36.05 50.60 0.67
N LEU A 2 36.57 49.49 0.15
CA LEU A 2 35.81 48.41 -0.47
C LEU A 2 35.67 47.30 0.58
N PHE A 3 34.45 47.00 1.03
CA PHE A 3 34.21 45.88 1.91
C PHE A 3 34.02 44.60 1.09
N LEU A 4 35.00 43.69 1.18
CA LEU A 4 34.82 42.28 0.84
C LEU A 4 33.85 41.66 1.86
N VAL A 5 32.68 41.20 1.41
CA VAL A 5 31.84 40.29 2.20
C VAL A 5 32.24 38.87 1.82
N GLY A 6 33.02 38.25 2.71
CA GLY A 6 33.40 36.86 2.63
C GLY A 6 32.39 35.95 3.34
N ALA A 7 32.10 34.83 2.68
CA ALA A 7 31.73 33.52 3.21
C ALA A 7 30.48 33.37 4.11
N CYS A 8 29.54 32.55 3.65
CA CYS A 8 29.37 31.21 4.24
C CYS A 8 28.43 30.36 3.36
N PHE A 9 29.01 29.47 2.57
CA PHE A 9 28.28 28.35 1.97
C PHE A 9 27.99 27.34 3.08
N SER A 10 26.78 27.36 3.63
CA SER A 10 26.29 26.27 4.48
C SER A 10 26.10 25.02 3.62
N ARG A 11 26.99 24.04 3.82
CA ARG A 11 26.84 22.67 3.36
C ARG A 11 25.61 22.04 4.02
N MET A 12 24.48 22.02 3.32
CA MET A 12 23.42 21.05 3.58
C MET A 12 23.71 19.79 2.76
N THR A 13 24.54 18.91 3.31
CA THR A 13 24.78 17.58 2.72
C THR A 13 25.06 16.60 3.85
N ALA A 14 23.97 16.02 4.38
CA ALA A 14 23.87 14.72 5.07
C ALA A 14 22.65 14.71 6.01
N LEU A 15 21.44 14.50 5.47
CA LEU A 15 20.23 14.34 6.30
C LEU A 15 19.37 13.12 5.91
N ALA A 16 19.80 12.31 4.93
CA ALA A 16 19.03 11.15 4.49
C ALA A 16 19.40 9.83 5.20
N ALA A 17 20.56 9.77 5.87
CA ALA A 17 21.04 8.55 6.53
C ALA A 17 20.61 8.43 8.01
N ALA A 18 20.15 9.52 8.65
CA ALA A 18 19.98 9.58 10.10
C ALA A 18 18.61 9.10 10.61
N GLU A 19 17.55 9.10 9.80
CA GLU A 19 16.20 8.82 10.31
C GLU A 19 15.94 7.32 10.59
N GLY A 20 16.62 6.41 9.88
CA GLY A 20 16.48 4.96 10.08
C GLY A 20 17.26 4.42 11.28
N GLU A 21 18.38 5.06 11.63
CA GLU A 21 19.23 4.67 12.78
C GLU A 21 18.50 4.89 14.11
N ASP A 22 17.64 5.92 14.18
CA ASP A 22 16.88 6.27 15.39
C ASP A 22 16.03 5.11 15.90
N TYR A 23 15.48 4.28 14.99
CA TYR A 23 14.66 3.12 15.32
C TYR A 23 15.40 1.79 15.23
N LYS A 24 16.73 1.80 15.00
CA LYS A 24 17.56 0.60 14.78
C LYS A 24 16.99 -0.32 13.68
N LEU A 25 16.53 0.28 12.58
CA LEU A 25 16.06 -0.48 11.42
C LEU A 25 17.23 -1.23 10.75
N ALA A 26 16.93 -2.13 9.81
CA ALA A 26 17.96 -2.89 9.11
C ALA A 26 18.97 -1.97 8.41
N GLU A 27 20.21 -2.43 8.25
CA GLU A 27 21.26 -1.65 7.59
C GLU A 27 20.84 -1.23 6.17
N GLY A 28 21.03 0.06 5.87
CA GLY A 28 20.60 0.65 4.60
C GLY A 28 19.09 0.83 4.47
N ALA A 29 18.34 0.76 5.58
CA ALA A 29 16.93 1.12 5.59
C ALA A 29 16.73 2.59 5.20
N LYS A 30 15.81 2.80 4.27
CA LYS A 30 15.29 4.11 3.90
C LYS A 30 13.86 4.23 4.38
N ILE A 31 13.58 5.20 5.25
CA ILE A 31 12.21 5.56 5.60
C ILE A 31 11.57 6.27 4.39
N ILE A 32 10.45 5.75 3.93
CA ILE A 32 9.66 6.29 2.82
C ILE A 32 8.65 7.30 3.36
N GLU A 33 7.97 6.94 4.44
CA GLU A 33 6.94 7.77 5.06
C GLU A 33 6.78 7.40 6.54
N THR A 34 6.38 8.37 7.37
CA THR A 34 6.01 8.17 8.78
C THR A 34 4.64 8.79 9.00
N GLN A 35 3.72 8.08 9.65
CA GLN A 35 2.39 8.57 9.97
C GLN A 35 2.09 8.41 11.47
N PRO A 36 1.79 9.50 12.20
CA PRO A 36 1.36 9.41 13.59
C PRO A 36 -0.07 8.84 13.67
N LEU A 37 -0.30 7.95 14.63
CA LEU A 37 -1.61 7.34 14.87
C LEU A 37 -2.24 7.82 16.19
N THR A 38 -1.44 7.80 17.25
CA THR A 38 -1.77 8.24 18.61
C THR A 38 -0.53 8.91 19.21
N PRO A 39 -0.61 9.55 20.40
CA PRO A 39 0.57 10.16 21.03
C PRO A 39 1.76 9.21 21.23
N ASN A 40 1.50 7.90 21.31
CA ASN A 40 2.52 6.88 21.59
C ASN A 40 2.69 5.88 20.44
N ARG A 41 2.04 6.07 19.30
CA ARG A 41 2.10 5.13 18.17
C ARG A 41 2.24 5.86 16.85
N SER A 42 3.19 5.40 16.04
CA SER A 42 3.36 5.82 14.66
C SER A 42 3.60 4.61 13.76
N LEU A 43 3.17 4.70 12.51
CA LEU A 43 3.58 3.79 11.44
C LEU A 43 4.79 4.36 10.73
N ILE A 44 5.73 3.49 10.38
CA ILE A 44 6.86 3.80 9.51
C ILE A 44 6.81 2.82 8.34
N LEU A 45 6.71 3.36 7.12
CA LEU A 45 6.92 2.62 5.88
C LEU A 45 8.38 2.79 5.46
N TRP A 46 9.09 1.69 5.26
CA TRP A 46 10.51 1.73 4.94
C TRP A 46 10.92 0.56 4.04
N MET A 47 12.06 0.74 3.35
CA MET A 47 12.62 -0.26 2.44
C MET A 47 14.09 -0.51 2.76
N VAL A 48 14.55 -1.74 2.60
CA VAL A 48 15.97 -2.08 2.72
C VAL A 48 16.68 -1.77 1.41
N ARG A 49 17.64 -0.83 1.42
CA ARG A 49 18.50 -0.46 0.29
C ARG A 49 17.74 -0.33 -1.04
N PRO A 50 16.68 0.49 -1.12
CA PRO A 50 15.85 0.52 -2.32
C PRO A 50 16.61 1.06 -3.53
N THR A 51 16.36 0.47 -4.70
CA THR A 51 16.80 0.99 -6.00
C THR A 51 15.75 1.94 -6.56
N GLN A 52 16.17 2.98 -7.28
CA GLN A 52 15.27 3.92 -7.95
C GLN A 52 15.10 3.55 -9.42
N HIS A 53 13.86 3.56 -9.87
CA HIS A 53 13.44 3.29 -11.24
C HIS A 53 12.62 4.48 -11.76
N PRO A 54 13.25 5.47 -12.44
CA PRO A 54 12.50 6.51 -13.12
C PRO A 54 11.69 5.90 -14.28
N ARG A 55 10.60 6.55 -14.67
CA ARG A 55 9.89 6.17 -15.90
C ARG A 55 10.82 6.29 -17.11
N ASP A 56 10.81 5.27 -17.97
CA ASP A 56 11.63 5.23 -19.18
C ASP A 56 11.18 6.27 -20.22
N THR A 57 9.88 6.56 -20.29
CA THR A 57 9.29 7.51 -21.25
C THR A 57 8.46 8.61 -20.59
N PRO A 58 9.10 9.59 -19.92
CA PRO A 58 8.41 10.75 -19.36
C PRO A 58 7.69 11.54 -20.47
N GLY A 59 6.35 11.57 -20.42
CA GLY A 59 5.50 12.25 -21.40
C GLY A 59 4.57 11.30 -22.18
N ASP A 60 4.91 10.01 -22.24
CA ASP A 60 4.03 9.01 -22.83
C ASP A 60 2.85 8.68 -21.88
N PRO A 61 1.69 8.28 -22.43
CA PRO A 61 0.58 7.77 -21.65
C PRO A 61 1.01 6.63 -20.73
N TYR A 62 0.47 6.60 -19.51
CA TYR A 62 0.74 5.52 -18.58
C TYR A 62 0.19 4.19 -19.11
N THR A 63 1.04 3.19 -19.08
CA THR A 63 0.71 1.77 -19.17
C THR A 63 0.11 1.27 -17.86
N CYS A 64 -0.51 0.09 -17.88
CA CYS A 64 -1.23 -0.42 -16.72
C CYS A 64 -0.38 -0.56 -15.44
N PRO A 65 0.87 -1.05 -15.49
CA PRO A 65 1.71 -1.09 -14.29
C PRO A 65 2.05 0.29 -13.74
N GLU A 66 2.22 1.27 -14.62
CA GLU A 66 2.53 2.65 -14.23
C GLU A 66 1.38 3.29 -13.43
N TYR A 67 0.12 2.83 -13.57
CA TYR A 67 -1.01 3.32 -12.75
C TYR A 67 -0.81 3.10 -11.24
N THR A 68 0.03 2.14 -10.86
CA THR A 68 0.41 1.87 -9.46
C THR A 68 1.86 2.22 -9.14
N ARG A 69 2.75 2.27 -10.14
CA ARG A 69 4.20 2.42 -9.92
C ARG A 69 4.76 3.79 -10.32
N GLY A 70 4.26 4.42 -11.39
CA GLY A 70 4.89 5.63 -11.94
C GLY A 70 6.41 5.49 -12.04
N SER A 71 7.16 6.46 -11.48
CA SER A 71 8.55 6.24 -11.08
C SER A 71 8.59 5.72 -9.64
N TYR A 72 9.35 4.65 -9.39
CA TYR A 72 9.22 3.86 -8.16
C TYR A 72 10.55 3.46 -7.52
N TYR A 73 10.48 3.16 -6.24
CA TYR A 73 11.51 2.41 -5.52
C TYR A 73 11.20 0.91 -5.60
N SER A 74 12.24 0.08 -5.69
CA SER A 74 12.12 -1.38 -5.56
C SER A 74 13.03 -1.89 -4.44
N GLY A 75 12.56 -2.89 -3.71
CA GLY A 75 13.30 -3.53 -2.62
C GLY A 75 12.42 -4.09 -1.50
N ALA A 76 13.05 -4.71 -0.51
CA ALA A 76 12.34 -5.34 0.62
C ALA A 76 11.58 -4.30 1.44
N THR A 77 10.26 -4.31 1.30
CA THR A 77 9.36 -3.31 1.89
C THR A 77 8.78 -3.79 3.20
N ARG A 78 8.74 -2.88 4.19
CA ARG A 78 8.32 -3.16 5.56
C ARG A 78 7.46 -2.02 6.10
N VAL A 79 6.51 -2.38 6.95
CA VAL A 79 5.76 -1.43 7.76
C VAL A 79 5.98 -1.77 9.22
N SER A 80 6.49 -0.82 9.99
CA SER A 80 6.71 -0.98 11.43
C SER A 80 5.72 -0.13 12.21
N LEU A 81 5.17 -0.70 13.28
CA LEU A 81 4.59 0.09 14.37
C LEU A 81 5.72 0.46 15.33
N VAL A 82 5.80 1.73 15.69
CA VAL A 82 6.81 2.23 16.61
C VAL A 82 6.21 3.07 17.72
N ASP A 83 6.91 3.12 18.84
CA ASP A 83 6.73 4.12 19.86
C ASP A 83 7.69 5.29 19.59
N PRO A 84 7.19 6.49 19.22
CA PRO A 84 8.05 7.60 18.83
C PRO A 84 8.79 8.25 20.01
N GLN A 85 8.35 8.03 21.25
CA GLN A 85 8.99 8.60 22.45
C GLN A 85 10.19 7.78 22.86
N THR A 86 10.03 6.45 22.87
CA THR A 86 11.09 5.50 23.25
C THR A 86 11.93 5.04 22.06
N ARG A 87 11.53 5.43 20.84
CA ARG A 87 12.14 5.01 19.56
C ARG A 87 12.21 3.49 19.40
N ARG A 88 11.23 2.80 19.97
CA ARG A 88 11.16 1.33 19.96
C ARG A 88 10.25 0.85 18.85
N VAL A 89 10.74 -0.09 18.04
CA VAL A 89 9.89 -0.88 17.14
C VAL A 89 9.09 -1.88 17.96
N ILE A 90 7.76 -1.84 17.81
CA ILE A 90 6.82 -2.74 18.50
C ILE A 90 6.68 -4.03 17.70
N ASN A 91 6.37 -3.92 16.40
CA ASN A 91 6.39 -5.03 15.46
C ASN A 91 6.56 -4.51 14.02
N THR A 92 6.90 -5.43 13.12
CA THR A 92 7.08 -5.14 11.69
C THR A 92 6.34 -6.17 10.85
N VAL A 93 5.64 -5.70 9.82
CA VAL A 93 5.01 -6.50 8.77
C VAL A 93 5.88 -6.45 7.52
N LYS A 94 6.06 -7.61 6.88
CA LYS A 94 6.67 -7.72 5.55
C LYS A 94 5.61 -7.51 4.48
N ILE A 95 5.91 -6.70 3.46
CA ILE A 95 5.03 -6.54 2.31
C ILE A 95 5.56 -7.44 1.19
N THR A 96 4.82 -8.49 0.88
CA THR A 96 5.13 -9.45 -0.19
C THR A 96 3.86 -9.70 -0.98
N THR A 97 3.93 -9.68 -2.31
CA THR A 97 2.79 -9.96 -3.22
C THR A 97 2.49 -11.45 -3.32
N ASP A 98 3.49 -12.32 -3.07
CA ASP A 98 3.34 -13.77 -3.00
C ASP A 98 3.94 -14.30 -1.67
N PRO A 99 3.15 -14.92 -0.77
CA PRO A 99 3.63 -15.47 0.50
C PRO A 99 4.56 -16.70 0.38
N GLY A 100 4.67 -17.34 -0.79
CA GLY A 100 5.32 -18.66 -0.95
C GLY A 100 6.70 -18.63 -1.60
N GLU A 101 6.83 -17.98 -2.76
CA GLU A 101 8.05 -18.06 -3.61
C GLU A 101 8.48 -16.71 -4.21
N GLY A 102 7.80 -15.61 -3.83
CA GLY A 102 8.12 -14.27 -4.32
C GLY A 102 9.46 -13.76 -3.79
N ALA A 103 10.13 -12.94 -4.61
CA ALA A 103 11.24 -12.12 -4.12
C ALA A 103 10.74 -11.23 -2.95
N ASP A 104 11.58 -11.03 -1.94
CA ASP A 104 11.32 -10.09 -0.84
C ASP A 104 11.48 -8.66 -1.35
N GLU A 105 10.55 -8.25 -2.20
CA GLU A 105 10.62 -7.05 -3.02
C GLU A 105 9.21 -6.53 -3.31
N PHE A 106 9.06 -5.20 -3.24
CA PHE A 106 7.83 -4.53 -3.62
C PHE A 106 8.14 -3.15 -4.21
N ASP A 107 7.32 -2.72 -5.16
CA ASP A 107 7.48 -1.44 -5.83
C ASP A 107 6.63 -0.36 -5.15
N LEU A 108 7.26 0.74 -4.73
CA LEU A 108 6.56 1.90 -4.16
C LEU A 108 6.78 3.15 -5.00
N PRO A 109 5.72 3.84 -5.47
CA PRO A 109 5.89 5.04 -6.27
C PRO A 109 6.53 6.16 -5.44
N TYR A 110 7.46 6.89 -6.03
CA TYR A 110 7.96 8.17 -5.50
C TYR A 110 7.54 9.36 -6.34
N GLN A 111 7.10 9.12 -7.57
CA GLN A 111 6.51 10.11 -8.46
C GLN A 111 5.47 9.41 -9.34
N ILE A 112 4.22 9.81 -9.23
CA ILE A 112 3.11 9.16 -9.92
C ILE A 112 2.05 10.19 -10.32
N ARG A 113 1.30 9.88 -11.37
CA ARG A 113 0.13 10.67 -11.78
C ARG A 113 -0.94 10.75 -10.69
N SER A 114 -1.51 11.95 -10.53
CA SER A 114 -2.45 12.31 -9.46
C SER A 114 -3.87 11.72 -9.60
N ASP A 115 -4.20 11.10 -10.73
CA ASP A 115 -5.55 10.66 -11.08
C ASP A 115 -5.78 9.13 -11.00
N TYR A 116 -4.84 8.38 -10.40
CA TYR A 116 -4.94 6.94 -10.18
C TYR A 116 -5.11 6.56 -8.69
N TYR A 117 -4.39 5.53 -8.21
CA TYR A 117 -4.67 4.87 -6.92
C TYR A 117 -4.04 5.55 -5.71
N TYR A 118 -2.87 6.18 -5.88
CA TYR A 118 -2.19 6.91 -4.81
C TYR A 118 -2.58 8.39 -4.82
N ARG A 119 -2.81 8.96 -3.65
CA ARG A 119 -3.13 10.38 -3.51
C ARG A 119 -1.88 11.22 -3.75
N VAL A 120 -1.96 12.21 -4.62
CA VAL A 120 -0.88 13.17 -4.87
C VAL A 120 -1.39 14.56 -4.48
N GLU A 121 -0.96 15.06 -3.32
CA GLU A 121 -1.43 16.34 -2.81
C GLU A 121 -0.84 17.53 -3.57
N GLY A 122 -1.67 18.52 -3.89
CA GLY A 122 -1.23 19.76 -4.54
C GLY A 122 -0.88 19.65 -6.03
N ALA A 123 -0.87 18.44 -6.60
CA ALA A 123 -0.67 18.25 -8.03
C ALA A 123 -1.99 18.41 -8.81
N PRO A 124 -2.02 19.18 -9.92
CA PRO A 124 -3.15 19.18 -10.83
C PRO A 124 -3.50 17.76 -11.31
N LYS A 125 -4.76 17.53 -11.67
CA LYS A 125 -5.18 16.25 -12.24
C LYS A 125 -4.32 15.90 -13.47
N GLU A 126 -3.99 14.63 -13.64
CA GLU A 126 -3.22 14.11 -14.79
C GLU A 126 -1.74 14.54 -14.81
N THR A 127 -1.26 15.16 -13.73
CA THR A 127 0.16 15.51 -13.56
C THR A 127 0.83 14.60 -12.53
N GLU A 128 2.14 14.42 -12.67
CA GLU A 128 2.93 13.64 -11.73
C GLU A 128 3.34 14.46 -10.51
N GLY A 129 3.36 13.82 -9.35
CA GLY A 129 3.90 14.40 -8.13
C GLY A 129 4.23 13.33 -7.11
N LYS A 130 4.71 13.77 -5.93
CA LYS A 130 5.04 12.88 -4.83
C LYS A 130 3.75 12.30 -4.22
N PRO A 131 3.55 10.97 -4.21
CA PRO A 131 2.38 10.37 -3.59
C PRO A 131 2.46 10.41 -2.06
N THR A 132 1.29 10.44 -1.42
CA THR A 132 1.10 9.99 -0.03
C THR A 132 0.78 8.51 -0.08
N ILE A 133 1.73 7.66 0.34
CA ILE A 133 1.57 6.20 0.29
C ILE A 133 0.72 5.74 1.46
N MET A 134 1.04 6.18 2.68
CA MET A 134 0.27 5.88 3.88
C MET A 134 -0.89 6.87 4.03
N TRP A 135 -1.75 6.95 3.01
CA TRP A 135 -2.98 7.75 3.07
C TRP A 135 -4.02 7.05 3.97
N LEU A 136 -3.95 7.36 5.27
CA LEU A 136 -4.76 6.71 6.30
C LEU A 136 -6.26 7.02 6.15
N LYS A 137 -7.08 5.98 6.24
CA LYS A 137 -8.56 6.03 6.26
C LYS A 137 -9.10 4.99 7.23
N ASP A 138 -10.38 5.16 7.58
CA ASP A 138 -11.17 4.17 8.32
C ASP A 138 -11.75 3.17 7.33
N TYR A 139 -10.98 2.11 7.04
CA TYR A 139 -11.45 1.06 6.13
C TYR A 139 -12.34 0.06 6.88
N ASN A 140 -12.05 -0.22 8.15
CA ASN A 140 -12.75 -1.26 8.90
C ASN A 140 -14.11 -0.81 9.48
N GLY A 141 -14.39 0.50 9.48
CA GLY A 141 -15.65 1.11 9.93
C GLY A 141 -15.72 1.43 11.42
N ASP A 142 -14.61 1.38 12.15
CA ASP A 142 -14.55 1.61 13.60
C ASP A 142 -14.47 3.09 14.02
N GLY A 143 -14.41 4.00 13.04
CA GLY A 143 -14.32 5.43 13.25
C GLY A 143 -12.90 5.98 13.35
N LYS A 144 -11.87 5.15 13.13
CA LYS A 144 -10.46 5.55 13.26
C LYS A 144 -9.73 5.41 11.94
N ALA A 145 -9.10 6.49 11.48
CA ALA A 145 -8.35 6.48 10.24
C ALA A 145 -6.94 5.93 10.47
N TRP A 146 -6.81 4.61 10.60
CA TRP A 146 -5.55 3.94 10.98
C TRP A 146 -5.09 2.88 9.98
N GLU A 147 -5.79 2.71 8.85
CA GLU A 147 -5.40 1.82 7.78
C GLU A 147 -5.08 2.56 6.48
N PHE A 148 -4.15 2.03 5.71
CA PHE A 148 -3.89 2.46 4.34
C PHE A 148 -3.84 1.25 3.42
N ALA A 149 -4.14 1.48 2.14
CA ALA A 149 -4.10 0.45 1.11
C ALA A 149 -2.84 0.59 0.25
N LEU A 150 -2.29 -0.54 -0.18
CA LEU A 150 -1.29 -0.61 -1.25
C LEU A 150 -1.91 -1.28 -2.47
N PHE A 151 -1.38 -0.94 -3.65
CA PHE A 151 -1.92 -1.33 -4.94
C PHE A 151 -0.79 -1.86 -5.83
N ASP A 152 -0.99 -3.00 -6.48
CA ASP A 152 -0.05 -3.54 -7.47
C ASP A 152 -0.82 -3.99 -8.72
N ALA A 153 -0.62 -3.25 -9.81
CA ALA A 153 -1.09 -3.62 -11.13
C ALA A 153 0.08 -4.28 -11.90
N GLN A 154 0.22 -5.60 -11.81
CA GLN A 154 1.27 -6.31 -12.56
C GLN A 154 1.03 -6.27 -14.07
N ALA A 155 -0.24 -6.21 -14.47
CA ALA A 155 -0.67 -6.12 -15.85
C ALA A 155 -2.05 -5.43 -15.93
N CYS A 156 -2.58 -5.25 -17.13
CA CYS A 156 -3.90 -4.65 -17.33
C CYS A 156 -5.09 -5.49 -16.84
N MET A 157 -4.84 -6.72 -16.37
CA MET A 157 -5.87 -7.71 -16.06
C MET A 157 -6.30 -7.77 -14.61
N GLY A 158 -5.70 -7.01 -13.71
CA GLY A 158 -6.09 -7.03 -12.31
C GLY A 158 -5.48 -5.87 -11.54
N LEU A 159 -5.92 -5.72 -10.31
CA LEU A 159 -5.33 -4.80 -9.36
C LEU A 159 -5.30 -5.48 -8.01
N ALA A 160 -4.16 -6.05 -7.65
CA ALA A 160 -3.97 -6.60 -6.32
C ALA A 160 -4.03 -5.43 -5.32
N THR A 161 -4.90 -5.55 -4.31
CA THR A 161 -5.00 -4.56 -3.22
C THR A 161 -4.81 -5.23 -1.87
N THR A 162 -3.99 -4.64 -1.02
CA THR A 162 -3.81 -5.08 0.38
C THR A 162 -4.11 -3.92 1.31
N LEU A 163 -4.54 -4.25 2.54
CA LEU A 163 -4.75 -3.26 3.59
C LEU A 163 -3.80 -3.52 4.75
N ILE A 164 -3.11 -2.47 5.20
CA ILE A 164 -2.22 -2.50 6.35
C ILE A 164 -2.69 -1.42 7.32
N GLY A 165 -2.66 -1.72 8.61
CA GLY A 165 -2.98 -0.71 9.61
C GLY A 165 -2.74 -1.16 11.04
N TYR A 166 -3.06 -0.28 11.97
CA TYR A 166 -2.87 -0.51 13.39
C TYR A 166 -4.08 -1.20 14.02
N SER A 167 -3.84 -2.38 14.59
CA SER A 167 -4.75 -3.07 15.48
C SER A 167 -4.53 -2.57 16.91
N GLU A 168 -5.50 -1.82 17.43
CA GLU A 168 -5.51 -1.43 18.84
C GLU A 168 -5.71 -2.64 19.76
N ARG A 169 -6.46 -3.65 19.32
CA ARG A 169 -6.70 -4.87 20.09
C ARG A 169 -5.40 -5.64 20.36
N GLN A 170 -4.51 -5.71 19.37
CA GLN A 170 -3.24 -6.42 19.47
C GLN A 170 -2.06 -5.51 19.83
N ASP A 171 -2.26 -4.19 19.81
CA ASP A 171 -1.21 -3.17 19.84
C ASP A 171 -0.10 -3.44 18.82
N LYS A 172 -0.51 -3.70 17.57
CA LYS A 172 0.39 -4.10 16.47
C LYS A 172 -0.04 -3.49 15.15
N VAL A 173 0.93 -3.27 14.25
CA VAL A 173 0.61 -3.17 12.82
C VAL A 173 0.31 -4.57 12.27
N ILE A 174 -0.76 -4.69 11.50
CA ILE A 174 -1.16 -5.94 10.84
C ILE A 174 -1.44 -5.69 9.36
N GLN A 175 -1.26 -6.74 8.55
CA GLN A 175 -1.82 -6.82 7.21
C GLN A 175 -3.14 -7.58 7.31
N TYR A 176 -4.23 -6.92 6.95
CA TYR A 176 -5.56 -7.51 7.08
C TYR A 176 -5.75 -8.62 6.05
N GLN A 177 -6.15 -9.79 6.51
CA GLN A 177 -6.54 -10.90 5.66
C GLN A 177 -7.97 -10.70 5.12
N THR A 178 -8.24 -11.27 3.96
CA THR A 178 -9.59 -11.44 3.43
C THR A 178 -9.86 -12.94 3.28
N HIS A 179 -10.86 -13.45 3.98
CA HIS A 179 -11.37 -14.79 3.78
C HIS A 179 -12.59 -14.74 2.85
N LEU A 180 -12.53 -15.49 1.75
CA LEU A 180 -13.59 -15.53 0.75
C LEU A 180 -14.11 -16.95 0.62
N THR A 181 -15.43 -17.11 0.69
CA THR A 181 -16.10 -18.31 0.20
C THR A 181 -16.38 -18.12 -1.29
N VAL A 182 -15.80 -19.00 -2.12
CA VAL A 182 -15.86 -18.92 -3.58
C VAL A 182 -16.92 -19.89 -4.10
N THR A 183 -17.85 -19.38 -4.91
CA THR A 183 -18.86 -20.16 -5.62
C THR A 183 -18.57 -20.07 -7.12
N ALA A 184 -17.97 -21.12 -7.68
CA ALA A 184 -17.72 -21.25 -9.10
C ALA A 184 -18.97 -21.72 -9.87
N SER A 185 -19.09 -21.35 -11.14
CA SER A 185 -20.24 -21.71 -11.99
C SER A 185 -20.28 -23.20 -12.32
N LYS A 186 -19.11 -23.86 -12.36
CA LYS A 186 -18.94 -25.31 -12.55
C LYS A 186 -17.98 -25.84 -11.48
N GLY A 187 -18.50 -26.38 -10.38
CA GLY A 187 -17.66 -26.99 -9.34
C GLY A 187 -18.26 -26.94 -7.94
N LYS A 188 -17.54 -27.54 -6.99
CA LYS A 188 -17.82 -27.35 -5.56
C LYS A 188 -17.28 -26.00 -5.11
N GLY A 189 -18.02 -25.33 -4.23
CA GLY A 189 -17.50 -24.13 -3.58
C GLY A 189 -16.21 -24.43 -2.81
N SER A 190 -15.33 -23.45 -2.77
CA SER A 190 -14.07 -23.49 -2.02
C SER A 190 -13.99 -22.27 -1.10
N SER A 191 -12.95 -22.21 -0.26
CA SER A 191 -12.62 -21.02 0.49
C SER A 191 -11.16 -20.69 0.32
N THR A 192 -10.85 -19.40 0.27
CA THR A 192 -9.47 -18.88 0.18
C THR A 192 -9.27 -17.82 1.26
N THR A 193 -8.02 -17.67 1.71
CA THR A 193 -7.62 -16.58 2.60
C THR A 193 -6.41 -15.90 2.00
N GLU A 194 -6.58 -14.61 1.71
CA GLU A 194 -5.63 -13.84 0.92
C GLU A 194 -5.23 -12.58 1.67
N LEU A 195 -3.98 -12.14 1.46
CA LEU A 195 -3.50 -10.82 1.92
C LEU A 195 -3.68 -9.76 0.84
N TRP A 196 -3.81 -10.18 -0.41
CA TRP A 196 -4.03 -9.34 -1.58
C TRP A 196 -5.33 -9.76 -2.24
N THR A 197 -6.32 -8.88 -2.21
CA THR A 197 -7.63 -9.13 -2.82
C THR A 197 -7.82 -8.17 -3.99
N ASP A 198 -8.30 -8.72 -5.09
CA ASP A 198 -8.42 -8.01 -6.35
C ASP A 198 -9.44 -6.86 -6.27
N TYR A 199 -8.99 -5.64 -6.58
CA TYR A 199 -9.69 -4.37 -6.52
C TYR A 199 -10.35 -3.95 -5.19
N LEU A 200 -10.48 -4.81 -4.18
CA LEU A 200 -11.27 -4.57 -2.96
C LEU A 200 -11.12 -3.14 -2.40
N PHE A 201 -9.90 -2.72 -2.08
CA PHE A 201 -9.64 -1.43 -1.44
C PHE A 201 -9.54 -0.25 -2.43
N SER A 202 -9.62 -0.51 -3.73
CA SER A 202 -9.76 0.52 -4.78
C SER A 202 -11.22 0.89 -5.07
N LYS A 203 -12.16 0.01 -4.74
CA LYS A 203 -13.59 0.25 -4.95
C LYS A 203 -14.17 1.10 -3.83
N LYS A 204 -15.15 1.92 -4.20
CA LYS A 204 -15.96 2.67 -3.24
C LYS A 204 -16.73 1.67 -2.35
N PRO A 205 -16.64 1.75 -1.02
CA PRO A 205 -17.42 0.90 -0.13
C PRO A 205 -18.93 1.17 -0.29
N ALA A 206 -19.73 0.12 -0.11
CA ALA A 206 -21.19 0.22 -0.10
C ALA A 206 -21.72 0.78 1.23
N ASP A 207 -21.01 0.48 2.32
CA ASP A 207 -21.21 1.00 3.68
C ASP A 207 -19.87 0.91 4.44
N LYS A 208 -19.76 1.50 5.63
CA LYS A 208 -18.55 1.40 6.46
C LYS A 208 -18.16 -0.07 6.68
N GLY A 209 -16.90 -0.39 6.38
CA GLY A 209 -16.39 -1.76 6.48
C GLY A 209 -17.08 -2.77 5.55
N ARG A 210 -17.80 -2.33 4.50
CA ARG A 210 -18.55 -3.22 3.58
C ARG A 210 -18.38 -2.83 2.12
N TRP A 211 -18.11 -3.82 1.28
CA TRP A 211 -17.93 -3.67 -0.17
C TRP A 211 -18.85 -4.60 -0.93
N LYS A 212 -19.37 -4.07 -2.04
CA LYS A 212 -20.09 -4.84 -3.05
C LYS A 212 -19.69 -4.31 -4.41
N TYR A 213 -19.08 -5.17 -5.22
CA TYR A 213 -18.56 -4.80 -6.54
C TYR A 213 -18.49 -6.01 -7.46
N GLU A 214 -18.30 -5.73 -8.74
CA GLU A 214 -18.09 -6.75 -9.76
C GLU A 214 -16.89 -6.43 -10.64
N ILE A 215 -16.30 -7.48 -11.20
CA ILE A 215 -15.23 -7.41 -12.20
C ILE A 215 -15.60 -8.33 -13.35
N ASP A 216 -15.58 -7.80 -14.57
CA ASP A 216 -15.94 -8.56 -15.77
C ASP A 216 -14.69 -9.02 -16.52
N TYR A 217 -14.31 -10.27 -16.32
CA TYR A 217 -13.20 -10.91 -17.03
C TYR A 217 -13.64 -11.66 -18.30
N ARG A 218 -14.94 -11.67 -18.65
CA ARG A 218 -15.45 -12.49 -19.76
C ARG A 218 -14.90 -12.08 -21.13
N GLY A 219 -14.64 -10.80 -21.32
CA GLY A 219 -13.96 -10.29 -22.52
C GLY A 219 -12.51 -10.76 -22.68
N ARG A 220 -11.99 -11.52 -21.71
CA ARG A 220 -10.60 -11.97 -21.61
C ARG A 220 -10.50 -13.47 -21.29
N GLY A 221 -11.58 -14.22 -21.55
CA GLY A 221 -11.64 -15.67 -21.27
C GLY A 221 -11.83 -16.04 -19.80
N GLY A 222 -12.13 -15.07 -18.91
CA GLY A 222 -12.42 -15.30 -17.51
C GLY A 222 -13.91 -15.28 -17.17
N SER A 223 -14.21 -15.14 -15.88
CA SER A 223 -15.56 -15.09 -15.31
C SER A 223 -16.07 -13.66 -15.07
N LEU A 224 -17.38 -13.53 -14.86
CA LEU A 224 -17.93 -12.37 -14.16
C LEU A 224 -17.85 -12.65 -12.67
N ASP A 225 -17.05 -11.86 -11.96
CA ASP A 225 -16.78 -12.03 -10.54
C ASP A 225 -17.57 -11.01 -9.74
N LYS A 226 -18.37 -11.48 -8.79
CA LYS A 226 -19.18 -10.65 -7.90
C LYS A 226 -18.73 -10.84 -6.46
N TYR A 227 -18.30 -9.75 -5.85
CA TYR A 227 -17.79 -9.72 -4.49
C TYR A 227 -18.80 -9.08 -3.54
N GLU A 228 -18.98 -9.70 -2.38
CA GLU A 228 -19.60 -9.10 -1.19
C GLU A 228 -18.68 -9.35 0.00
N VAL A 229 -18.05 -8.30 0.52
CA VAL A 229 -17.01 -8.40 1.56
C VAL A 229 -17.34 -7.45 2.70
N HIS A 230 -17.12 -7.87 3.94
CA HIS A 230 -17.31 -7.05 5.13
C HIS A 230 -16.21 -7.30 6.16
N TYR A 231 -15.96 -6.32 7.02
CA TYR A 231 -15.04 -6.48 8.14
C TYR A 231 -15.70 -7.27 9.29
N ASP A 232 -15.00 -8.30 9.78
CA ASP A 232 -15.34 -9.02 11.01
C ASP A 232 -14.40 -8.55 12.14
N LYS A 233 -14.97 -7.82 13.09
CA LYS A 233 -14.24 -7.27 14.24
C LYS A 233 -13.74 -8.34 15.22
N GLN A 234 -14.44 -9.47 15.35
CA GLN A 234 -14.03 -10.54 16.28
C GLN A 234 -12.82 -11.28 15.72
N ALA A 235 -12.85 -11.59 14.43
CA ALA A 235 -11.76 -12.24 13.71
C ALA A 235 -10.62 -11.27 13.34
N GLU A 236 -10.90 -9.96 13.28
CA GLU A 236 -9.97 -8.90 12.85
C GLU A 236 -9.45 -9.11 11.43
N ARG A 237 -10.39 -9.42 10.53
CA ARG A 237 -10.14 -9.67 9.11
C ARG A 237 -11.39 -9.36 8.29
N PHE A 238 -11.25 -9.33 6.97
CA PHE A 238 -12.38 -9.24 6.06
C PHE A 238 -12.92 -10.63 5.75
N GLU A 239 -14.24 -10.72 5.62
CA GLU A 239 -15.01 -11.93 5.37
C GLU A 239 -15.96 -11.68 4.21
N GLY A 240 -16.09 -12.63 3.28
CA GLY A 240 -16.92 -12.39 2.12
C GLY A 240 -17.22 -13.58 1.25
N LYS A 241 -17.92 -13.28 0.16
CA LYS A 241 -18.29 -14.22 -0.90
C LYS A 241 -17.80 -13.69 -2.24
N LEU A 242 -17.30 -14.62 -3.04
CA LEU A 242 -17.00 -14.42 -4.45
C LEU A 242 -17.88 -15.37 -5.26
N VAL A 243 -18.74 -14.82 -6.12
CA VAL A 243 -19.55 -15.60 -7.07
C VAL A 243 -19.00 -15.39 -8.47
N GLN A 244 -18.54 -16.47 -9.09
CA GLN A 244 -17.97 -16.44 -10.44
C GLN A 244 -18.96 -17.04 -11.43
N THR A 245 -19.36 -16.25 -12.44
CA THR A 245 -20.35 -16.66 -13.45
C THR A 245 -19.76 -16.59 -14.85
N GLY A 246 -19.79 -17.70 -15.59
CA GLY A 246 -19.13 -17.79 -16.90
C GLY A 246 -17.62 -18.01 -16.73
N GLY A 247 -16.90 -18.13 -17.84
CA GLY A 247 -15.56 -18.75 -17.87
C GLY A 247 -15.69 -20.25 -18.12
N ASP A 248 -14.77 -20.81 -18.90
CA ASP A 248 -14.81 -22.22 -19.31
C ASP A 248 -14.47 -23.18 -18.17
#